data_AF-A0A813ENR4-F1
#
_entry.id   AF-A0A813ENR4-F1
#
_cell.length_a   1.000
_cell.length_b   1.000
_cell.length_c   1.000
_cell.angle_alpha   90.00
_cell.angle_beta   90.00
_cell.angle_gamma   90.00
#
_symmetry.space_group_name_H-M   'P 1'
#
loop_
_entity.id
_entity.type
_entity.pdbx_description
1 polymer ?
#
loop_
_entity_poly.entity_id
_entity_poly.type
_entity_poly.pdbx_seq_one_letter_code
_entity_poly.pdbx_strand_id
1 'polypeptide(L)'
;MRCLDEELASQGVRVGSAMPGVVDTPMQEHIRSLDFPSVDYFRSLNAGSQTAGGQKLKPAAPPQGKLDSPENVADFLSWLLLEVDAQDFGGREWDINDSETQRLWLHRRG
;
A
#
# COMPACT_ATOMS: atom_id res chain seq x y z
N MET A 1 -11.92 -9.97 4.62
CA MET A 1 -12.77 -8.90 5.22
C MET A 1 -14.26 -8.95 4.81
N ARG A 2 -14.75 -10.07 4.25
CA ARG A 2 -16.10 -10.12 3.67
C ARG A 2 -17.25 -9.98 4.67
N CYS A 3 -17.15 -10.57 5.87
CA CYS A 3 -18.21 -10.47 6.87
C CYS A 3 -18.49 -9.03 7.29
N LEU A 4 -17.45 -8.25 7.60
CA LEU A 4 -17.62 -6.86 8.06
C LEU A 4 -18.14 -5.94 6.95
N ASP A 5 -17.76 -6.20 5.69
CA ASP A 5 -18.32 -5.50 4.53
C ASP A 5 -19.82 -5.76 4.37
N GLU A 6 -20.25 -7.02 4.45
CA GLU A 6 -21.65 -7.41 4.33
C GLU A 6 -22.51 -6.86 5.48
N GLU A 7 -22.00 -6.90 6.71
CA GLU A 7 -22.69 -6.40 7.91
C GLU A 7 -22.92 -4.88 7.85
N LEU A 8 -21.96 -4.12 7.35
CA LEU A 8 -22.00 -2.65 7.34
C LEU A 8 -22.51 -2.04 6.04
N ALA A 9 -22.64 -2.82 4.95
CA ALA A 9 -23.11 -2.34 3.66
C ALA A 9 -24.48 -1.65 3.73
N SER A 10 -25.39 -2.17 4.56
CA SER A 10 -26.73 -1.58 4.78
C SER A 10 -26.69 -0.19 5.41
N GLN A 11 -25.58 0.17 6.05
CA GLN A 11 -25.33 1.47 6.66
C GLN A 11 -24.56 2.42 5.73
N GLY A 12 -24.37 2.03 4.46
CA GLY A 12 -23.60 2.79 3.48
C GLY A 12 -22.09 2.76 3.72
N VAL A 13 -21.60 1.82 4.55
CA VAL A 13 -20.18 1.65 4.83
C VAL A 13 -19.68 0.40 4.12
N ARG A 14 -18.60 0.54 3.35
CA ARG A 14 -17.92 -0.57 2.68
C ARG A 14 -16.56 -0.80 3.31
N VAL A 15 -16.13 -2.06 3.35
CA VAL A 15 -14.92 -2.49 4.05
C VAL A 15 -14.05 -3.32 3.13
N GLY A 16 -12.82 -2.87 2.94
CA GLY A 16 -11.77 -3.58 2.20
C GLY A 16 -10.48 -3.65 3.01
N SER A 17 -9.59 -4.57 2.65
CA SER A 17 -8.24 -4.68 3.21
C SER A 17 -7.23 -4.13 2.21
N ALA A 18 -6.22 -3.39 2.67
CA ALA A 18 -5.12 -2.92 1.83
C ALA A 18 -3.79 -3.53 2.30
N MET A 19 -3.01 -4.04 1.36
CA MET A 19 -1.67 -4.57 1.56
C MET A 19 -0.67 -3.62 0.90
N PRO A 20 -0.03 -2.72 1.67
CA PRO A 20 0.85 -1.68 1.13
C PRO A 20 2.28 -2.15 0.85
N GLY A 21 2.58 -3.44 1.01
CA GLY A 21 3.96 -3.95 0.97
C GLY A 21 4.81 -3.45 2.14
N VAL A 22 6.11 -3.27 1.91
CA VAL A 22 7.06 -2.79 2.93
C VAL A 22 7.43 -1.34 2.62
N VAL A 23 7.09 -0.43 3.53
CA VAL A 23 7.13 1.02 3.30
C VAL A 23 8.22 1.67 4.13
N ASP A 24 9.00 2.58 3.55
CA ASP A 24 10.07 3.31 4.24
C ASP A 24 9.52 4.32 5.25
N THR A 25 9.24 3.83 6.46
CA THR A 25 8.65 4.59 7.57
C THR A 25 9.55 4.47 8.80
N PRO A 26 9.38 5.35 9.81
CA PRO A 26 10.08 5.20 11.08
C PRO A 26 9.86 3.83 11.77
N MET A 27 8.71 3.18 11.53
CA MET A 27 8.46 1.82 12.00
C MET A 27 9.43 0.81 11.37
N GLN A 28 9.71 0.94 10.08
CA GLN A 28 10.66 0.10 9.37
C GLN A 28 12.11 0.36 9.81
N GLU A 29 12.48 1.60 10.12
CA GLU A 29 13.76 1.91 10.79
C GLU A 29 13.89 1.17 12.13
N HIS A 30 12.82 1.21 12.95
CA HIS A 30 12.79 0.50 14.22
C HIS A 30 12.93 -1.01 14.03
N ILE A 31 12.17 -1.63 13.12
CA ILE A 31 12.26 -3.07 12.82
C ILE A 31 13.70 -3.46 12.44
N ARG A 32 14.37 -2.70 11.58
CA ARG A 32 15.76 -2.97 11.16
C ARG A 32 16.78 -2.88 12.31
N SER A 33 16.46 -2.13 13.36
CA SER A 33 17.30 -1.96 14.55
C SER A 33 17.20 -3.11 15.56
N LEU A 34 16.17 -3.96 15.45
CA LEU A 34 15.96 -5.11 16.34
C LEU A 34 16.87 -6.28 15.97
N ASP A 35 16.88 -7.32 16.81
CA ASP A 35 17.56 -8.59 16.56
C ASP A 35 16.54 -9.74 16.58
N PHE A 36 16.25 -10.31 15.41
CA PHE A 36 15.32 -11.42 15.23
C PHE A 36 15.61 -12.18 13.93
N PRO A 37 15.16 -13.45 13.78
CA PRO A 37 15.59 -14.34 12.70
C PRO A 37 15.41 -13.84 11.25
N SER A 38 14.57 -12.83 11.01
CA SER A 38 14.29 -12.30 9.67
C SER A 38 14.74 -10.85 9.49
N VAL A 39 15.49 -10.26 10.43
CA VAL A 39 15.88 -8.85 10.36
C VAL A 39 16.74 -8.55 9.11
N ASP A 40 17.55 -9.50 8.67
CA ASP A 40 18.43 -9.32 7.49
C ASP A 40 17.64 -9.15 6.20
N TYR A 41 16.44 -9.74 6.09
CA TYR A 41 15.52 -9.46 4.98
C TYR A 41 15.14 -7.97 4.97
N PHE A 42 14.67 -7.41 6.09
CA PHE A 42 14.29 -6.00 6.17
C PHE A 42 15.47 -5.05 5.98
N ARG A 43 16.67 -5.42 6.44
CA ARG A 43 17.90 -4.66 6.17
C ARG A 43 18.24 -4.66 4.68
N SER A 44 18.04 -5.79 3.99
CA SER A 44 18.32 -5.90 2.54
C SER A 44 17.42 -4.99 1.70
N LEU A 45 16.15 -4.80 2.09
CA LEU A 45 15.20 -3.91 1.40
C LEU A 45 15.61 -2.43 1.43
N ASN A 46 16.37 -2.02 2.45
CA ASN A 46 16.76 -0.62 2.63
C ASN A 46 17.88 -0.17 1.68
N ALA A 47 18.63 -1.12 1.07
CA ALA A 47 19.81 -0.83 0.26
C ALA A 47 19.52 -0.01 -1.03
N GLY A 48 18.26 0.29 -1.32
CA GLY A 48 17.85 1.19 -2.40
C GLY A 48 16.64 2.07 -2.05
N SER A 49 16.38 2.31 -0.77
CA SER A 49 15.27 3.16 -0.35
C SER A 49 15.49 4.59 -0.80
N GLN A 50 14.46 5.19 -1.40
CA GLN A 50 14.42 6.62 -1.65
C GLN A 50 13.78 7.25 -0.42
N THR A 51 14.58 7.83 0.46
CA THR A 51 14.04 8.71 1.51
C THR A 51 13.33 9.86 0.79
N ALA A 52 12.01 9.83 0.77
CA ALA A 52 11.22 10.88 0.17
C ALA A 52 11.35 12.14 1.04
N GLY A 53 12.18 13.08 0.61
CA GLY A 53 12.31 14.40 1.21
C GLY A 53 11.10 15.29 0.90
N GLY A 54 9.88 14.83 1.19
CA GLY A 54 8.64 15.59 1.00
C GLY A 54 8.34 15.99 -0.46
N GLN A 55 8.99 15.36 -1.44
CA GLN A 55 8.75 15.65 -2.85
C GLN A 55 7.55 14.85 -3.33
N LYS A 56 6.55 15.52 -3.93
CA LYS A 56 5.45 14.85 -4.62
C LYS A 56 6.02 13.98 -5.74
N LEU A 57 6.04 12.67 -5.52
CA LEU A 57 6.40 11.68 -6.52
C LEU A 57 5.19 11.42 -7.42
N LYS A 58 5.46 11.20 -8.71
CA LYS A 58 4.44 10.63 -9.60
C LYS A 58 4.16 9.20 -9.14
N PRO A 59 2.89 8.79 -8.98
CA PRO A 59 2.54 7.43 -8.63
C PRO A 59 3.18 6.43 -9.60
N ALA A 60 3.72 5.35 -9.07
CA ALA A 60 4.41 4.32 -9.84
C ALA A 60 4.20 2.94 -9.21
N ALA A 61 4.47 1.88 -9.98
CA ALA A 61 4.50 0.54 -9.44
C ALA A 61 5.57 0.45 -8.31
N PRO A 62 5.29 -0.27 -7.21
CA PRO A 62 6.24 -0.45 -6.13
C PRO A 62 7.58 -1.01 -6.62
N PRO A 63 8.71 -0.58 -6.04
CA PRO A 63 10.01 -1.06 -6.43
C PRO A 63 10.20 -2.53 -5.99
N GLN A 64 10.78 -3.34 -6.87
CA GLN A 64 11.06 -4.75 -6.56
C GLN A 64 12.27 -4.89 -5.63
N GLY A 65 12.11 -5.67 -4.55
CA GLY A 65 13.18 -5.96 -3.59
C GLY A 65 13.67 -4.74 -2.81
N LYS A 66 12.86 -3.69 -2.69
CA LYS A 66 13.17 -2.45 -1.99
C LYS A 66 11.97 -1.96 -1.20
N LEU A 67 12.20 -1.02 -0.30
CA LEU A 67 11.12 -0.28 0.35
C LEU A 67 10.43 0.65 -0.65
N ASP A 68 9.10 0.71 -0.58
CA ASP A 68 8.33 1.75 -1.26
C ASP A 68 8.32 3.04 -0.42
N SER A 69 8.12 4.17 -1.08
CA SER A 69 7.99 5.46 -0.40
C SER A 69 6.62 5.61 0.28
N PRO A 70 6.55 6.28 1.44
CA PRO A 70 5.27 6.62 2.07
C PRO A 70 4.31 7.37 1.14
N GLU A 71 4.82 8.24 0.27
CA GLU A 71 4.06 9.07 -0.65
C GLU A 71 3.39 8.24 -1.75
N ASN A 72 4.10 7.26 -2.32
CA ASN A 72 3.53 6.36 -3.33
C ASN A 72 2.42 5.49 -2.73
N VAL A 73 2.63 4.97 -1.52
CA VAL A 73 1.62 4.18 -0.79
C VAL A 73 0.44 5.04 -0.36
N ALA A 74 0.67 6.27 0.11
CA ALA A 74 -0.40 7.20 0.47
C ALA A 74 -1.25 7.57 -0.77
N ASP A 75 -0.62 7.71 -1.93
CA ASP A 75 -1.35 7.94 -3.18
C ASP A 75 -2.24 6.74 -3.53
N PHE A 76 -1.71 5.52 -3.46
CA PHE A 76 -2.47 4.29 -3.65
C PHE A 76 -3.68 4.19 -2.72
N LEU A 77 -3.49 4.44 -1.42
CA LEU A 77 -4.58 4.42 -0.44
C LEU A 77 -5.62 5.53 -0.71
N SER A 78 -5.16 6.70 -1.15
CA SER A 78 -6.04 7.80 -1.52
C SER A 78 -6.89 7.45 -2.74
N TRP A 79 -6.30 6.82 -3.76
CA TRP A 79 -7.03 6.31 -4.92
C TRP A 79 -8.09 5.28 -4.50
N LEU A 80 -7.75 4.31 -3.64
CA LEU A 80 -8.70 3.32 -3.12
C LEU A 80 -9.92 3.96 -2.45
N LEU A 81 -9.70 5.01 -1.65
CA LEU A 81 -10.77 5.62 -0.86
C LEU A 81 -11.58 6.68 -1.61
N LEU A 82 -11.00 7.32 -2.62
CA LEU A 82 -11.59 8.48 -3.29
C LEU A 82 -12.05 8.20 -4.72
N GLU A 83 -11.51 7.17 -5.38
CA GLU A 83 -11.72 6.95 -6.83
C GLU A 83 -12.23 5.56 -7.18
N VAL A 84 -12.07 4.56 -6.31
CA VAL A 84 -12.66 3.25 -6.51
C VAL A 84 -14.13 3.31 -6.11
N ASP A 85 -15.00 2.84 -7.00
CA ASP A 85 -16.42 2.76 -6.75
C ASP A 85 -16.70 1.90 -5.51
N ALA A 86 -17.59 2.36 -4.63
CA ALA A 86 -17.87 1.70 -3.35
C ALA A 86 -18.28 0.22 -3.54
N GLN A 87 -18.93 -0.11 -4.66
CA GLN A 87 -19.29 -1.48 -5.00
C GLN A 87 -18.07 -2.38 -5.20
N ASP A 88 -17.06 -1.86 -5.90
CA ASP A 88 -15.83 -2.57 -6.24
C ASP A 88 -14.82 -2.57 -5.08
N PHE A 89 -14.87 -1.55 -4.21
CA PHE A 89 -13.99 -1.40 -3.05
C PHE A 89 -14.17 -2.51 -2.01
N GLY A 90 -15.42 -2.81 -1.65
CA GLY A 90 -15.75 -3.64 -0.49
C GLY A 90 -15.58 -5.14 -0.69
N GLY A 91 -15.30 -5.87 0.40
CA GLY A 91 -15.31 -7.33 0.45
C GLY A 91 -14.08 -8.01 -0.15
N ARG A 92 -13.09 -7.22 -0.59
CA ARG A 92 -11.85 -7.70 -1.22
C ARG A 92 -10.59 -7.19 -0.54
N GLU A 93 -9.48 -7.75 -0.97
CA GLU A 93 -8.13 -7.33 -0.60
C GLU A 93 -7.50 -6.60 -1.79
N TRP A 94 -6.78 -5.53 -1.48
CA TRP A 94 -6.11 -4.64 -2.42
C TRP A 94 -4.61 -4.69 -2.14
N ASP A 95 -3.85 -5.36 -3.00
CA ASP A 95 -2.39 -5.44 -2.87
C ASP A 95 -1.73 -4.49 -3.87
N ILE A 96 -0.90 -3.58 -3.37
CA ILE A 96 -0.17 -2.63 -4.23
C ILE A 96 0.82 -3.35 -5.17
N ASN A 97 1.19 -4.60 -4.87
CA ASN A 97 2.07 -5.42 -5.71
C ASN A 97 1.30 -6.23 -6.78
N ASP A 98 -0.02 -6.32 -6.68
CA ASP A 98 -0.84 -7.05 -7.65
C ASP A 98 -0.93 -6.28 -8.99
N SER A 99 -0.73 -7.00 -10.10
CA SER A 99 -0.64 -6.41 -11.43
C SER A 99 -1.97 -5.79 -11.88
N GLU A 100 -3.10 -6.40 -11.51
CA GLU A 100 -4.41 -5.85 -11.85
C GLU A 100 -4.69 -4.58 -11.03
N THR A 101 -4.40 -4.60 -9.74
CA THR A 101 -4.51 -3.45 -8.84
C THR A 101 -3.66 -2.28 -9.33
N GLN A 102 -2.39 -2.53 -9.68
CA GLN A 102 -1.51 -1.52 -10.27
C GLN A 102 -2.07 -0.96 -11.58
N ARG A 103 -2.60 -1.82 -12.46
CA ARG A 103 -3.21 -1.37 -13.71
C ARG A 103 -4.39 -0.44 -13.44
N LEU A 104 -5.27 -0.77 -12.49
CA LEU A 104 -6.43 0.05 -12.15
C LEU A 104 -6.01 1.41 -11.56
N TRP A 105 -5.07 1.41 -10.62
CA TRP A 105 -4.55 2.61 -9.97
C TRP A 105 -3.81 3.54 -10.93
N LEU A 106 -2.87 3.00 -11.71
CA LEU A 106 -1.99 3.81 -12.55
C LEU A 106 -2.66 4.26 -13.86
N HIS A 107 -3.72 3.57 -14.32
CA HIS A 107 -4.38 3.88 -15.60
C HIS A 107 -5.48 4.94 -15.49
N ARG A 108 -6.16 5.06 -14.34
CA ARG A 108 -7.29 6.01 -14.18
C ARG A 108 -6.89 7.48 -13.98
N ARG A 109 -5.58 7.80 -13.97
CA ARG A 109 -5.05 9.16 -13.77
C ARG A 109 -4.34 9.77 -15.00
N GLY A 110 -4.73 9.36 -16.21
CA GLY A 110 -4.30 9.95 -17.48
C GLY A 110 -5.17 11.13 -17.91
#